data_AF-A0A8H5CQ41-F1
#
_entry.id   AF-A0A8H5CQ41-F1
#
_cell.length_a   1.000
_cell.length_b   1.000
_cell.length_c   1.000
_cell.angle_alpha   90.00
_cell.angle_beta   90.00
_cell.angle_gamma   90.00
#
_symmetry.space_group_name_H-M   'P 1'
#
loop_
_entity.id
_entity.type
_entity.pdbx_description
1 polymer ?
#
loop_
_entity_poly.entity_id
_entity_poly.type
_entity_poly.pdbx_seq_one_letter_code
_entity_poly.pdbx_strand_id
1 'polypeptide(L)' 'MFKFITATLLLVFATSVIAQEPLGLDGQCGTIVGTKPCAEGLKCCYLNPDDGVCKPASFEPCLFEDD' A
#
# COMPACT_ATOMS: atom_id res chain seq x y z
N MET A 1 20.97 14.05 -45.90
CA MET A 1 21.45 13.30 -44.73
C MET A 1 21.95 14.30 -43.69
N PHE A 2 21.20 14.53 -42.61
CA PHE A 2 21.71 15.24 -41.44
C PHE A 2 21.31 14.41 -40.23
N LYS A 3 22.27 13.66 -39.70
CA LYS A 3 22.18 13.01 -38.39
C LYS A 3 22.73 14.01 -37.38
N PHE A 4 22.02 14.14 -36.26
CA PHE A 4 22.51 13.88 -34.90
C PHE A 4 22.00 14.90 -33.88
N ILE A 5 21.29 14.35 -32.88
CA ILE A 5 21.44 14.62 -31.44
C ILE A 5 20.91 16.01 -31.05
N THR A 6 19.95 16.16 -30.14
CA THR A 6 20.13 15.82 -28.73
C THR A 6 18.78 15.94 -28.01
N ALA A 7 18.53 14.96 -27.15
CA ALA A 7 18.03 15.10 -25.79
C ALA A 7 16.97 16.17 -25.51
N THR A 8 15.80 15.72 -25.05
CA THR A 8 15.09 16.17 -23.84
C THR A 8 13.58 15.99 -24.04
N LEU A 9 13.12 14.75 -23.99
CA LEU A 9 11.82 14.51 -23.37
C LEU A 9 12.11 13.65 -22.14
N LEU A 10 12.64 14.33 -21.13
CA LEU A 10 12.73 13.79 -19.79
C LEU A 10 11.34 13.32 -19.42
N LEU A 11 11.23 12.00 -19.32
CA LEU A 11 10.11 11.28 -18.75
C LEU A 11 9.86 11.80 -17.34
N VAL A 12 8.99 12.80 -17.21
CA VAL A 12 8.34 13.10 -15.94
C VAL A 12 7.23 12.06 -15.83
N PHE A 13 7.62 10.82 -15.54
CA PHE A 13 6.74 9.93 -14.78
C PHE A 13 6.69 10.52 -13.38
N ALA A 14 5.84 11.54 -13.21
CA ALA A 14 5.27 11.83 -11.92
C ALA A 14 4.57 10.53 -11.52
N THR A 15 5.23 9.73 -10.69
CA THR A 15 4.56 8.69 -9.93
C THR A 15 3.56 9.45 -9.08
N SER A 16 2.36 9.63 -9.60
CA SER A 16 1.19 9.98 -8.83
C SER A 16 1.12 8.91 -7.76
N VAL A 17 1.66 9.21 -6.58
CA VAL A 17 1.31 8.49 -5.37
C VAL A 17 -0.15 8.86 -5.22
N ILE A 18 -1.02 8.06 -5.83
CA ILE A 18 -2.46 8.16 -5.63
C ILE A 18 -2.57 8.05 -4.12
N ALA A 19 -2.95 9.14 -3.46
CA ALA A 19 -3.25 9.15 -2.05
C ALA A 19 -4.45 8.22 -1.89
N GLN A 20 -4.16 6.94 -1.72
CA GLN A 20 -5.15 5.91 -1.59
C GLN A 20 -5.74 6.08 -0.20
N GLU A 21 -7.03 6.40 -0.12
CA GLU A 21 -7.70 6.57 1.17
C GLU A 21 -7.47 5.32 2.02
N PRO A 22 -6.99 5.50 3.27
CA PRO A 22 -6.61 4.38 4.12
C PRO A 22 -7.82 3.50 4.43
N LEU A 23 -7.56 2.21 4.65
CA LEU A 23 -8.62 1.24 4.93
C LEU A 23 -9.23 1.49 6.32
N GLY A 24 -10.55 1.52 6.37
CA GLY A 24 -11.29 1.58 7.64
C GLY A 24 -11.24 0.27 8.41
N LEU A 25 -11.91 0.25 9.57
CA LEU A 25 -12.08 -0.95 10.39
C LEU A 25 -12.65 -2.09 9.54
N ASP A 26 -12.09 -3.29 9.69
CA ASP A 26 -12.42 -4.51 8.94
C ASP A 26 -12.15 -4.44 7.43
N GLY A 27 -11.47 -3.39 6.96
CA GLY A 27 -10.98 -3.32 5.58
C GLY A 27 -9.88 -4.34 5.31
N GLN A 28 -9.92 -4.97 4.14
CA GLN A 28 -8.95 -6.00 3.75
C GLN A 28 -7.57 -5.39 3.45
N CYS A 29 -6.56 -5.78 4.22
CA CYS A 29 -5.17 -5.36 4.11
C CYS A 29 -4.26 -6.58 3.88
N GLY A 30 -3.01 -6.37 3.50
CA GLY A 30 -2.14 -7.51 3.20
C GLY A 30 -0.82 -7.16 2.52
N THR A 31 0.02 -8.17 2.35
CA THR A 31 1.31 -8.14 1.64
C THR A 31 1.18 -8.24 0.12
N ILE A 32 -0.04 -8.36 -0.41
CA ILE A 32 -0.27 -8.26 -1.85
C ILE A 32 0.14 -6.85 -2.28
N VAL A 33 1.17 -6.74 -3.12
CA VAL A 33 1.65 -5.47 -3.67
C VAL A 33 0.46 -4.71 -4.28
N GLY A 34 -0.04 -3.71 -3.56
CA GLY A 34 -1.22 -2.92 -3.95
C GLY A 34 -2.33 -2.82 -2.89
N THR A 35 -2.31 -3.58 -1.80
CA THR A 35 -3.23 -3.35 -0.68
C THR A 35 -2.86 -2.08 0.07
N LYS A 36 -3.88 -1.26 0.32
CA LYS A 36 -3.77 0.03 0.99
C LYS A 36 -3.37 -0.17 2.46
N PRO A 37 -2.64 0.78 3.06
CA PRO A 37 -2.43 0.77 4.51
C PRO A 37 -3.75 0.98 5.26
N CYS A 38 -3.83 0.45 6.48
CA CYS A 38 -4.92 0.73 7.40
C CYS A 38 -4.92 2.20 7.85
N ALA A 39 -6.09 2.71 8.25
CA ALA A 39 -6.21 4.05 8.83
C ALA A 39 -5.43 4.16 10.15
N GLU A 40 -5.09 5.39 10.52
CA GLU A 40 -4.36 5.68 11.74
C GLU A 40 -5.09 5.10 12.97
N GLY A 41 -4.34 4.45 13.87
CA GLY A 41 -4.89 3.74 15.03
C GLY A 41 -5.38 2.31 14.75
N LEU A 42 -5.35 1.88 13.49
CA LEU A 42 -5.60 0.50 13.08
C LEU A 42 -4.30 -0.17 12.64
N LYS A 43 -4.17 -1.46 12.90
CA LYS A 43 -3.09 -2.32 12.40
C LYS A 43 -3.63 -3.36 11.42
N CYS A 44 -2.80 -3.78 10.48
CA CYS A 44 -3.16 -4.91 9.64
C CYS A 44 -3.00 -6.20 10.45
N CYS A 45 -4.12 -6.86 10.72
CA CYS A 45 -4.18 -8.06 11.52
C CYS A 45 -4.45 -9.26 10.63
N TYR A 46 -3.48 -10.17 10.49
CA TYR A 46 -3.64 -11.38 9.72
C TYR A 46 -4.35 -12.44 10.55
N LEU A 47 -5.59 -12.77 10.17
CA LEU A 47 -6.35 -13.88 10.75
C LEU A 47 -6.08 -15.20 10.00
N ASN A 48 -5.57 -15.09 8.78
CA ASN A 48 -5.08 -16.18 7.92
C ASN A 48 -3.83 -15.70 7.18
N PRO A 49 -2.95 -16.61 6.70
CA PRO A 49 -1.70 -16.24 6.03
C PRO A 49 -1.91 -15.40 4.75
N ASP A 50 -3.07 -15.50 4.12
CA ASP A 50 -3.38 -14.81 2.86
C ASP A 50 -4.36 -13.64 3.03
N ASP A 51 -4.89 -13.42 4.24
CA ASP A 51 -5.98 -12.48 4.47
C ASP A 51 -5.75 -11.65 5.74
N GLY A 52 -5.33 -10.40 5.54
CA GLY A 52 -5.21 -9.38 6.57
C GLY A 52 -6.46 -8.52 6.63
N VAL A 53 -6.85 -8.12 7.84
CA VAL A 53 -7.94 -7.17 8.06
C VAL A 53 -7.52 -6.07 9.02
N CYS A 54 -7.96 -4.85 8.77
CA CYS A 54 -7.66 -3.71 9.63
C CYS A 54 -8.41 -3.82 10.94
N LYS A 55 -7.67 -3.94 12.04
CA LYS A 55 -8.22 -4.06 13.40
C LYS A 55 -7.64 -2.98 14.30
N PRO A 56 -8.27 -2.67 15.45
CA PRO A 56 -7.69 -1.75 16.41
C PRO A 56 -6.28 -2.20 16.81
N ALA A 57 -5.36 -1.27 17.04
CA ALA A 57 -4.00 -1.60 17.47
C ALA A 57 -3.96 -2.51 18.72
N SER A 58 -4.96 -2.39 19.60
CA SER A 58 -5.13 -3.21 20.81
C SER A 58 -5.73 -4.60 20.56
N PHE A 59 -6.02 -4.98 19.32
CA PHE A 59 -6.58 -6.28 18.99
C PHE A 59 -5.47 -7.34 19.04
N GLU A 60 -5.58 -8.23 20.03
CA GLU A 60 -4.57 -9.25 20.35
C GLU A 60 -4.66 -10.58 19.58
N PRO A 61 -5.81 -11.06 19.06
CA PRO A 61 -5.89 -12.39 18.46
C PRO A 61 -5.40 -12.43 16.99
N CYS A 62 -4.46 -11.56 16.61
CA CYS A 62 -3.80 -11.61 15.32
C CYS A 62 -2.79 -12.76 15.28
N LEU A 63 -2.73 -13.49 14.17
CA LEU A 63 -1.65 -14.48 13.98
C LEU A 63 -0.32 -13.78 13.74
N PHE A 64 -0.34 -12.73 12.92
CA PHE A 64 0.81 -11.91 12.55
C PHE A 64 0.36 -10.45 12.33
N GLU A 65 1.29 -9.52 12.46
CA GLU A 65 1.14 -8.10 12.12
C GLU A 65 2.30 -7.68 11.20
N ASP A 66 2.06 -6.76 10.27
CA ASP A 66 3.14 -6.10 9.53
C ASP A 66 3.79 -5.05 10.45
N ASP A 67 5.12 -5.12 10.60
CA ASP A 67 5.95 -4.16 11.34
C ASP A 67 5.88 -2.73 10.76
#